data_AF-A0A7V5QBM7-F1
#
_entry.id   AF-A0A7V5QBM7-F1
#
_cell.length_a   1.000
_cell.length_b   1.000
_cell.length_c   1.000
_cell.angle_alpha   90.00
_cell.angle_beta   90.00
_cell.angle_gamma   90.00
#
_symmetry.space_group_name_H-M   'P 1'
#
loop_
_entity.id
_entity.type
_entity.pdbx_description
1 polymer ?
#
loop_
_entity_poly.entity_id
_entity_poly.type
_entity_poly.pdbx_seq_one_letter_code
_entity_poly.pdbx_strand_id
1 'polypeptide(L)'
;MTKKMPETPLLDQLESGPWPSFVTGLKRLADSDENGPYMKSLLGQLEHSYETRKGYWKGGTAGVIGYGAGVIPRFSEVAEEYPESSEFHTIRIMPPA
;
A
#
# COMPACT_ATOMS: atom_id res chain seq x y z
N MET A 1 11.52 -7.48 12.67
CA MET A 1 10.40 -7.83 13.58
C MET A 1 9.12 -7.52 12.85
N THR A 2 8.26 -8.50 12.61
CA THR A 2 6.98 -8.26 11.94
C THR A 2 6.14 -7.36 12.83
N LYS A 3 5.87 -6.11 12.39
CA LYS A 3 5.05 -5.16 13.16
C LYS A 3 3.68 -5.77 13.46
N LYS A 4 3.09 -5.40 14.59
CA LYS A 4 1.69 -5.73 14.91
C LYS A 4 0.79 -5.18 13.78
N MET A 5 -0.31 -5.86 13.48
CA MET A 5 -1.32 -5.33 12.55
C MET A 5 -1.80 -3.95 13.07
N PRO A 6 -1.86 -2.91 12.22
CA PRO A 6 -2.44 -1.62 12.62
C PRO A 6 -3.92 -1.79 12.93
N GLU A 7 -4.46 -0.91 13.77
CA GLU A 7 -5.90 -0.80 13.97
C GLU A 7 -6.49 -0.03 12.79
N THR A 8 -7.54 -0.58 12.17
CA THR A 8 -8.13 -0.04 10.94
C THR A 8 -9.66 0.03 11.00
N PRO A 9 -10.25 0.71 12.00
CA PRO A 9 -11.69 0.63 12.28
C PRO A 9 -12.60 1.08 11.11
N LEU A 10 -12.15 1.99 10.24
CA LEU A 10 -12.90 2.39 9.05
C LEU A 10 -12.76 1.36 7.93
N LEU A 11 -11.55 0.85 7.67
CA LEU A 11 -11.35 -0.21 6.67
C LEU A 11 -12.01 -1.53 7.08
N ASP A 12 -12.11 -1.83 8.38
CA ASP A 12 -12.75 -3.04 8.91
C ASP A 12 -14.23 -3.12 8.50
N GLN A 13 -14.90 -1.97 8.35
CA GLN A 13 -16.29 -1.93 7.88
C GLN A 13 -16.44 -2.42 6.44
N LEU A 14 -15.39 -2.30 5.63
CA LEU A 14 -15.36 -2.70 4.23
C LEU A 14 -15.11 -4.20 4.04
N GLU A 15 -14.93 -4.97 5.11
CA GLU A 15 -14.87 -6.43 5.04
C GLU A 15 -16.25 -7.10 5.08
N SER A 16 -17.28 -6.35 5.46
CA SER A 16 -18.65 -6.84 5.50
C SER A 16 -19.32 -6.83 4.11
N GLY A 17 -20.40 -7.59 3.98
CA GLY A 17 -21.20 -7.66 2.75
C GLY A 17 -20.79 -8.79 1.80
N PRO A 18 -21.53 -8.98 0.70
CA PRO A 18 -21.36 -10.13 -0.19
C PRO A 18 -20.24 -9.97 -1.22
N TRP A 19 -19.74 -8.75 -1.43
CA TRP A 19 -18.72 -8.48 -2.45
C TRP A 19 -17.32 -8.82 -1.93
N PRO A 20 -16.43 -9.43 -2.73
CA PRO A 20 -15.06 -9.73 -2.31
C PRO A 20 -14.31 -8.46 -1.87
N SER A 21 -14.02 -8.36 -0.57
CA SER A 21 -13.38 -7.19 0.00
C SER A 21 -11.90 -7.13 -0.36
N PHE A 22 -11.47 -5.98 -0.88
CA PHE A 22 -10.05 -5.72 -1.08
C PHE A 22 -9.31 -5.62 0.25
N VAL A 23 -9.95 -5.14 1.32
CA VAL A 23 -9.34 -5.03 2.66
C VAL A 23 -8.97 -6.41 3.19
N THR A 24 -9.85 -7.40 3.07
CA THR A 24 -9.55 -8.80 3.43
C THR A 24 -8.34 -9.34 2.65
N GLY A 25 -8.24 -9.01 1.36
CA GLY A 25 -7.08 -9.37 0.53
C GLY A 25 -5.77 -8.72 1.00
N LEU A 26 -5.81 -7.43 1.34
CA LEU A 26 -4.65 -6.69 1.87
C LEU A 26 -4.22 -7.22 3.24
N LYS A 27 -5.16 -7.52 4.14
CA LYS A 27 -4.87 -8.11 5.46
C LYS A 27 -4.25 -9.50 5.33
N ARG A 28 -4.73 -10.34 4.41
CA ARG A 28 -4.10 -11.63 4.11
C ARG A 28 -2.64 -11.47 3.66
N LEU A 29 -2.34 -10.46 2.82
CA LEU A 29 -0.96 -10.16 2.41
C LEU A 29 -0.13 -9.60 3.58
N ALA A 30 -0.74 -8.81 4.46
CA ALA A 30 -0.12 -8.29 5.67
C ALA A 30 0.25 -9.38 6.70
N ASP A 31 -0.39 -10.54 6.63
CA ASP A 31 -0.04 -11.73 7.42
C ASP A 31 1.02 -12.61 6.78
N SER A 32 1.44 -12.35 5.53
CA SER A 32 2.51 -13.12 4.88
C SER A 32 3.91 -12.72 5.37
N ASP A 33 4.84 -13.66 5.37
CA ASP A 33 6.22 -13.40 5.81
C ASP A 33 6.97 -12.44 4.87
N GLU A 34 6.77 -12.59 3.56
CA GLU A 34 7.43 -11.78 2.54
C GLU A 34 6.89 -10.35 2.51
N ASN A 35 5.56 -10.20 2.59
CA ASN A 35 4.90 -8.93 2.33
C ASN A 35 4.40 -8.21 3.59
N GLY A 36 4.43 -8.89 4.73
CA GLY A 36 3.79 -8.44 5.97
C GLY A 36 4.18 -7.03 6.41
N PRO A 37 5.48 -6.71 6.55
CA PRO A 37 5.90 -5.40 7.06
C PRO A 37 5.40 -4.21 6.22
N TYR A 38 5.54 -4.27 4.89
CA TYR A 38 5.15 -3.16 4.02
C TYR A 38 3.62 -3.07 3.86
N MET A 39 2.92 -4.21 3.81
CA MET A 39 1.45 -4.22 3.74
C MET A 39 0.79 -3.71 5.01
N LYS A 40 1.41 -3.95 6.19
CA LYS A 40 0.96 -3.35 7.45
C LYS A 40 1.12 -1.84 7.47
N SER A 41 2.26 -1.33 6.97
CA SER A 41 2.44 0.13 6.84
C SER A 41 1.44 0.72 5.84
N LEU A 42 1.21 0.04 4.71
CA LEU A 42 0.21 0.46 3.72
C LEU A 42 -1.21 0.52 4.28
N LEU A 43 -1.63 -0.50 5.05
CA LEU A 43 -2.94 -0.55 5.69
C LEU A 43 -3.13 0.60 6.69
N GLY A 44 -2.12 0.86 7.53
CA GLY A 44 -2.16 1.98 8.47
C GLY A 44 -2.24 3.33 7.76
N GLN A 45 -1.43 3.55 6.73
CA GLN A 45 -1.50 4.77 5.93
C GLN A 45 -2.84 4.92 5.19
N LEU A 46 -3.42 3.82 4.73
CA LEU A 46 -4.72 3.84 4.07
C LEU A 46 -5.83 4.21 5.07
N GLU A 47 -5.83 3.65 6.28
CA GLU A 47 -6.74 4.04 7.36
C GLU A 47 -6.60 5.53 7.67
N HIS A 48 -5.37 6.03 7.85
CA HIS A 48 -5.10 7.45 8.07
C HIS A 48 -5.66 8.33 6.94
N SER A 49 -5.61 7.84 5.70
CA SER A 49 -6.20 8.52 4.54
C SER A 49 -7.74 8.52 4.60
N TYR A 50 -8.38 7.49 5.15
CA TYR A 50 -9.83 7.45 5.38
C TYR A 50 -10.26 8.43 6.49
N GLU A 51 -9.52 8.50 7.59
CA GLU A 51 -9.78 9.41 8.70
C GLU A 51 -9.68 10.88 8.27
N THR A 52 -8.62 11.22 7.54
CA THR A 52 -8.31 12.60 7.16
C THR A 52 -8.88 13.01 5.81
N ARG A 53 -9.38 12.04 5.02
CA ARG A 53 -9.93 12.24 3.66
C ARG A 53 -8.93 12.91 2.70
N LYS A 54 -7.65 12.54 2.83
CA LYS A 54 -6.55 13.07 2.01
C LYS A 54 -5.68 11.94 1.49
N GLY A 55 -5.18 12.09 0.25
CA GLY A 55 -4.12 11.23 -0.27
C GLY A 55 -2.73 11.71 0.18
N TYR A 56 -1.92 10.83 0.74
CA TYR A 56 -0.57 11.11 1.25
C TYR A 56 0.55 10.55 0.36
N TRP A 57 0.42 10.74 -0.95
CA TRP A 57 1.39 10.21 -1.92
C TRP A 57 1.95 11.32 -2.78
N LYS A 58 3.28 11.47 -2.75
CA LYS A 58 4.05 12.31 -3.68
C LYS A 58 4.51 11.50 -4.88
N GLY A 59 4.63 12.17 -6.02
CA GLY A 59 5.33 11.63 -7.18
C GLY A 59 6.84 11.78 -7.08
N GLY A 60 7.53 11.17 -8.02
CA GLY A 60 8.95 11.40 -8.23
C GLY A 60 9.40 10.75 -9.53
N THR A 61 10.69 10.43 -9.62
CA THR A 61 11.30 9.84 -10.81
C THR A 61 12.09 8.61 -10.42
N ALA A 62 11.70 7.45 -10.97
CA ALA A 62 12.41 6.19 -10.88
C ALA A 62 12.15 5.39 -12.16
N GLY A 63 13.10 4.55 -12.56
CA GLY A 63 13.01 3.78 -13.79
C GLY A 63 14.08 2.70 -13.86
N VAL A 64 14.15 2.01 -14.99
CA VAL A 64 15.18 1.00 -15.26
C VAL A 64 16.13 1.50 -16.35
N ILE A 65 17.38 1.05 -16.31
CA ILE A 65 18.38 1.45 -17.30
C ILE A 65 17.90 1.06 -18.71
N GLY A 66 17.92 2.02 -19.62
CA GLY A 66 17.52 1.84 -21.02
C GLY A 66 16.06 2.19 -21.33
N TYR A 67 15.17 2.28 -20.34
CA TYR A 67 13.76 2.65 -20.55
C TYR A 67 13.39 3.94 -19.82
N GLY A 68 12.74 4.87 -20.55
CA GLY A 68 12.26 6.14 -20.00
C GLY A 68 10.89 6.07 -19.30
N ALA A 69 10.25 4.91 -19.27
CA ALA A 69 8.91 4.70 -18.70
C ALA A 69 8.74 3.26 -18.19
N GLY A 70 7.62 2.98 -17.54
CA GLY A 70 7.23 1.64 -17.07
C GLY A 70 7.14 1.50 -15.55
N VAL A 71 7.88 2.34 -14.81
CA VAL A 71 7.79 2.44 -13.35
C VAL A 71 7.07 3.72 -12.96
N ILE A 72 6.08 3.62 -12.07
CA ILE A 72 5.35 4.75 -11.49
C ILE A 72 5.80 4.89 -10.03
N PRO A 73 6.78 5.76 -9.75
CA PRO A 73 7.27 5.97 -8.39
C PRO A 73 6.26 6.75 -7.55
N ARG A 74 6.05 6.26 -6.33
CA ARG A 74 5.30 6.95 -5.28
C ARG A 74 6.03 6.90 -3.96
N PHE A 75 6.02 8.03 -3.27
CA PHE A 75 6.66 8.26 -1.97
C PHE A 75 5.60 8.70 -0.97
N SER A 76 5.60 8.11 0.22
CA SER A 76 4.64 8.44 1.27
C SER A 76 4.98 9.80 1.90
N GLU A 77 3.97 10.66 2.07
CA GLU A 77 4.10 11.90 2.84
C GLU A 77 4.08 11.69 4.35
N VAL A 78 3.73 10.48 4.80
CA VAL A 78 3.65 10.05 6.21
C VAL A 78 4.60 8.88 6.45
N ALA A 79 5.74 8.87 5.76
CA ALA A 79 6.75 7.82 5.85
C ALA A 79 7.35 7.67 7.25
N GLU A 80 7.35 8.72 8.08
CA GLU A 80 7.81 8.64 9.47
C GLU A 80 6.94 7.70 10.31
N GLU A 81 5.62 7.73 10.11
CA GLU A 81 4.66 6.85 10.78
C GLU A 81 4.60 5.46 10.15
N TYR A 82 4.73 5.39 8.81
CA TYR A 82 4.59 4.18 8.00
C TYR A 82 5.85 3.88 7.17
N PRO A 83 7.01 3.59 7.81
CA PRO A 83 8.30 3.60 7.12
C PRO A 83 8.50 2.45 6.13
N GLU A 84 7.81 1.31 6.32
CA GLU A 84 7.93 0.18 5.40
C GLU A 84 7.23 0.42 4.06
N SER A 85 6.32 1.40 4.00
CA SER A 85 5.66 1.86 2.77
C SER A 85 6.09 3.28 2.39
N SER A 86 7.29 3.70 2.84
CA SER A 86 7.90 4.99 2.47
C SER A 86 8.03 5.16 0.96
N GLU A 87 8.38 4.07 0.27
CA GLU A 87 8.41 3.96 -1.18
C GLU A 87 7.47 2.83 -1.63
N PHE A 88 6.51 3.15 -2.51
CA PHE A 88 5.50 2.18 -2.95
C PHE A 88 5.27 2.25 -4.46
N HIS A 89 6.29 1.83 -5.22
CA HIS A 89 6.33 1.99 -6.66
C HIS A 89 5.50 0.92 -7.37
N THR A 90 4.80 1.31 -8.43
CA THR A 90 4.06 0.36 -9.28
C THR A 90 4.81 0.13 -10.59
N ILE A 91 4.95 -1.13 -10.98
CA ILE A 91 5.57 -1.53 -12.25
C ILE A 91 4.46 -1.91 -13.24
N ARG A 92 4.50 -1.35 -14.45
CA ARG A 92 3.60 -1.73 -15.54
C ARG A 92 4.19 -2.91 -16.31
N ILE A 93 3.57 -4.07 -16.16
CA ILE A 93 3.93 -5.29 -16.89
C ILE A 93 3.00 -5.44 -18.09
N MET A 94 3.56 -5.63 -19.29
CA MET A 94 2.73 -5.84 -20.49
C MET A 94 1.99 -7.17 -20.39
N PRO A 95 0.64 -7.18 -20.49
CA PRO A 95 -0.12 -8.42 -20.50
C PRO A 95 0.09 -9.19 -21.82
N PRO A 96 -0.22 -10.49 -21.85
CA PRO A 96 -0.32 -11.23 -23.11
C PRO A 96 -1.41 -10.63 -24.01
N ALA A 97 -1.27 -10.85 -25.33
CA ALA A 97 -2.26 -10.46 -26.33
C ALA A 97 -3.47 -11.39 -26.35
#